data_AF-A0A9W9SXL7-F1
#
_entry.id   AF-A0A9W9SXL7-F1
#
_cell.length_a   1.000
_cell.length_b   1.000
_cell.length_c   1.000
_cell.angle_alpha   90.00
_cell.angle_beta   90.00
_cell.angle_gamma   90.00
#
_symmetry.space_group_name_H-M   'P 1'
#
loop_
_entity.id
_entity.type
_entity.pdbx_description
1 polymer ?
#
loop_
_entity_poly.entity_id
_entity_poly.type
_entity_poly.pdbx_seq_one_letter_code
_entity_poly.pdbx_strand_id
1 'polypeptide(L)'
;MPRQPPLSTAERPLSDSFRHLSSITKLRNEWDWIKWSRELNDAFDLINGNYWEILNGDRCRPAEPEYAVTSAEEVQRFIARRDKIVAKKVTQQELTTVMQDHVQDNARLRQRYETALELWKDQNWRALVLLRSTIAHEPQSRINGMKNVRDAYLSLLACYGTTWQNAVLKWSKWTAISFESDMDPKTFVLRFENALEELLLVVDPPNVPPIVQFMQFVDAMRYHVGAHKFLATASVERNVGSTMQDTYDHFYACGPYKD
;
A
#
# COMPACT_ATOMS: atom_id res chain seq x y z
N MET A 1 -24.03 -14.53 24.62
CA MET A 1 -23.15 -15.04 23.56
C MET A 1 -23.07 -14.00 22.46
N PRO A 2 -21.89 -13.46 22.13
CA PRO A 2 -21.78 -12.48 21.06
C PRO A 2 -21.98 -13.19 19.71
N ARG A 3 -22.99 -12.73 18.96
CA ARG A 3 -23.30 -13.20 17.60
C ARG A 3 -22.13 -12.84 16.69
N GLN A 4 -21.55 -13.84 16.02
CA GLN A 4 -20.64 -13.60 14.90
C GLN A 4 -21.35 -12.73 13.84
N PRO A 5 -20.70 -11.69 13.32
CA PRO A 5 -21.20 -11.02 12.13
C PRO A 5 -21.09 -11.95 10.92
N PRO A 6 -22.00 -11.84 9.93
CA PRO A 6 -22.05 -12.76 8.81
C PRO A 6 -20.83 -12.52 7.90
N LEU A 7 -19.98 -13.55 7.77
CA LEU A 7 -19.05 -13.68 6.65
C LEU A 7 -19.88 -13.96 5.39
N SER A 8 -20.21 -12.91 4.64
CA SER A 8 -20.90 -13.04 3.35
C SER A 8 -20.28 -12.15 2.29
N THR A 9 -19.10 -12.57 1.83
CA THR A 9 -18.86 -12.73 0.39
C THR A 9 -18.37 -14.16 0.24
N ALA A 10 -19.16 -15.03 -0.38
CA ALA A 10 -18.76 -16.39 -0.66
C ALA A 10 -17.59 -16.37 -1.67
N GLU A 11 -16.37 -16.18 -1.18
CA GLU A 11 -15.16 -16.28 -2.01
C GLU A 11 -15.03 -17.73 -2.49
N ARG A 12 -14.80 -17.89 -3.80
CA ARG A 12 -14.84 -19.20 -4.47
C ARG A 12 -13.79 -20.15 -3.89
N PRO A 13 -14.07 -21.47 -3.85
CA PRO A 13 -13.07 -22.47 -3.50
C PRO A 13 -11.82 -22.36 -4.38
N LEU A 14 -10.63 -22.58 -3.81
CA LEU A 14 -9.38 -22.57 -4.59
C LEU A 14 -9.41 -23.54 -5.78
N SER A 15 -10.14 -24.66 -5.68
CA SER A 15 -10.33 -25.62 -6.77
C SER A 15 -10.94 -25.00 -8.02
N ASP A 16 -11.83 -24.02 -7.87
CA ASP A 16 -12.46 -23.32 -8.99
C ASP A 16 -11.51 -22.26 -9.55
N SER A 17 -10.73 -21.60 -8.69
CA SER A 17 -9.66 -20.68 -9.10
C SER A 17 -8.63 -21.36 -9.99
N PHE A 18 -8.23 -22.60 -9.70
CA PHE A 18 -7.27 -23.34 -10.53
C PHE A 18 -7.77 -23.64 -11.94
N ARG A 19 -9.09 -23.70 -12.17
CA ARG A 19 -9.63 -23.88 -13.52
C ARG A 19 -9.31 -22.69 -14.42
N HIS A 20 -9.38 -21.48 -13.86
CA HIS A 20 -9.05 -20.24 -14.57
C HIS A 20 -7.55 -20.08 -14.85
N LEU A 21 -6.70 -20.75 -14.05
CA LEU A 21 -5.25 -20.71 -14.21
C LEU A 21 -4.71 -21.82 -15.14
N SER A 22 -5.51 -22.84 -15.43
CA SER A 22 -5.04 -24.01 -16.20
C SER A 22 -4.71 -23.69 -17.66
N SER A 23 -5.24 -22.60 -18.20
CA SER A 23 -4.97 -22.10 -19.55
C SER A 23 -3.82 -21.09 -19.63
N ILE A 24 -3.22 -20.69 -18.50
CA ILE A 24 -2.14 -19.70 -18.48
C ILE A 24 -0.83 -20.34 -18.96
N THR A 25 -0.10 -19.60 -19.79
CA THR A 25 1.25 -19.92 -20.23
C THR A 25 2.17 -19.95 -19.01
N LYS A 26 2.80 -21.08 -18.69
CA LYS A 26 3.72 -21.11 -17.53
C LYS A 26 4.95 -20.22 -17.74
N LEU A 27 5.30 -19.41 -16.74
CA LEU A 27 6.58 -18.70 -16.73
C LEU A 27 7.73 -19.71 -16.60
N ARG A 28 8.60 -19.80 -17.62
CA ARG A 28 9.82 -20.63 -17.59
C ARG A 28 11.09 -19.80 -17.67
N ASN A 29 11.05 -18.71 -18.43
CA ASN A 29 12.17 -17.82 -18.71
C ASN A 29 11.65 -16.41 -19.08
N GLU A 30 12.56 -15.52 -19.47
CA GLU A 30 12.29 -14.11 -19.79
C GLU A 30 11.30 -13.96 -20.96
N TRP A 31 11.31 -14.89 -21.92
CA TRP A 31 10.48 -14.83 -23.12
C TRP A 31 8.99 -15.07 -22.83
N ASP A 32 8.69 -15.83 -21.77
CA ASP A 32 7.31 -16.07 -21.35
C ASP A 32 6.73 -14.86 -20.59
N TRP A 33 7.57 -13.92 -20.10
CA TRP A 33 7.17 -12.91 -19.12
C TRP A 33 5.97 -12.07 -19.55
N ILE A 34 6.03 -11.44 -20.72
CA ILE A 34 5.01 -10.48 -21.15
C ILE A 34 3.65 -11.15 -21.31
N LYS A 35 3.65 -12.37 -21.86
CA LYS A 35 2.43 -13.14 -22.06
C LYS A 35 1.91 -13.67 -20.73
N TRP A 36 2.77 -14.27 -19.92
CA TRP A 36 2.43 -14.79 -18.59
C TRP A 36 1.91 -13.70 -17.65
N SER A 37 2.57 -12.55 -17.57
CA SER A 37 2.18 -11.44 -16.68
C SER A 37 0.79 -10.89 -17.05
N ARG A 38 0.48 -10.82 -18.34
CA ARG A 38 -0.84 -10.40 -18.84
C ARG A 38 -1.92 -11.45 -18.52
N GLU A 39 -1.67 -12.71 -18.86
CA GLU A 39 -2.62 -13.81 -18.58
C GLU A 39 -2.83 -14.00 -17.07
N LEU A 40 -1.80 -13.77 -16.26
CA LEU A 40 -1.87 -13.76 -14.81
C LEU A 40 -2.76 -12.63 -14.30
N ASN A 41 -2.57 -11.40 -14.81
CA ASN A 41 -3.42 -10.25 -14.49
C ASN A 41 -4.89 -10.56 -14.79
N ASP A 42 -5.18 -10.95 -16.03
CA ASP A 42 -6.54 -11.23 -16.47
C ASP A 42 -7.20 -12.34 -15.62
N ALA A 43 -6.46 -13.39 -15.29
CA ALA A 43 -6.99 -14.47 -14.45
C ALA A 43 -7.17 -14.04 -12.99
N PHE A 44 -6.27 -13.23 -12.44
CA PHE A 44 -6.38 -12.72 -11.08
C PHE A 44 -7.58 -11.79 -10.95
N ASP A 45 -7.79 -10.90 -11.92
CA ASP A 45 -8.98 -10.04 -12.01
C ASP A 45 -10.28 -10.84 -12.06
N LEU A 46 -10.31 -11.94 -12.82
CA LEU A 46 -11.48 -12.83 -12.92
C LEU A 46 -11.75 -13.65 -11.64
N ILE A 47 -10.70 -14.02 -10.90
CA ILE A 47 -10.84 -14.80 -9.66
C ILE A 47 -11.21 -13.88 -8.48
N ASN A 48 -10.41 -12.83 -8.28
CA ASN A 48 -10.56 -11.80 -7.25
C ASN A 48 -9.63 -10.62 -7.60
N GLY A 49 -10.18 -9.49 -8.05
CA GLY A 49 -9.39 -8.30 -8.43
C GLY A 49 -8.40 -7.82 -7.37
N ASN A 50 -8.68 -8.08 -6.09
CA ASN A 50 -7.76 -7.76 -5.00
C ASN A 50 -6.42 -8.50 -5.10
N TYR A 51 -6.35 -9.65 -5.76
CA TYR A 51 -5.10 -10.41 -5.87
C TYR A 51 -4.09 -9.68 -6.73
N TRP A 52 -4.53 -9.09 -7.85
CA TRP A 52 -3.66 -8.29 -8.69
C TRP A 52 -3.24 -6.99 -7.98
N GLU A 53 -4.19 -6.34 -7.29
CA GLU A 53 -3.89 -5.14 -6.49
C GLU A 53 -2.86 -5.40 -5.38
N ILE A 54 -2.85 -6.59 -4.76
CA ILE A 54 -1.80 -6.94 -3.79
C ILE A 54 -0.47 -7.17 -4.50
N LEU A 55 -0.45 -7.91 -5.61
CA LEU A 55 0.76 -8.16 -6.41
C LEU A 55 1.43 -6.86 -6.87
N ASN A 56 0.61 -5.95 -7.40
CA ASN A 56 1.05 -4.72 -8.04
C ASN A 56 1.30 -3.58 -7.04
N GLY A 57 1.03 -3.80 -5.75
CA GLY A 57 1.27 -2.84 -4.67
C GLY A 57 0.18 -1.79 -4.46
N ASP A 58 -0.91 -1.82 -5.21
CA ASP A 58 -2.03 -0.89 -5.06
C ASP A 58 -2.82 -1.16 -3.76
N ARG A 59 -2.82 -2.42 -3.30
CA ARG A 59 -3.42 -2.87 -2.04
C ARG A 59 -2.37 -3.42 -1.09
N CYS A 60 -1.90 -2.53 -0.23
CA CYS A 60 -0.87 -2.85 0.76
C CYS A 60 -1.42 -3.50 2.03
N ARG A 61 -0.51 -4.08 2.81
CA ARG A 61 -0.81 -4.55 4.15
C ARG A 61 -1.34 -3.38 4.99
N PRO A 62 -2.47 -3.52 5.70
CA PRO A 62 -2.99 -2.46 6.57
C PRO A 62 -1.93 -2.01 7.58
N ALA A 63 -1.78 -0.69 7.74
CA ALA A 63 -0.94 -0.11 8.77
C ALA A 63 -1.62 -0.20 10.14
N GLU A 64 -0.83 -0.34 11.20
CA GLU A 64 -1.34 -0.31 12.56
C GLU A 64 -1.96 1.07 12.86
N PRO A 65 -3.18 1.15 13.41
CA PRO A 65 -3.83 2.42 13.69
C PRO A 65 -3.16 3.13 14.86
N GLU A 66 -3.19 4.47 14.80
CA GLU A 66 -2.78 5.31 15.92
C GLU A 66 -3.89 5.32 16.98
N TYR A 67 -3.62 4.70 18.13
CA TYR A 67 -4.55 4.64 19.24
C TYR A 67 -4.51 5.94 20.05
N ALA A 68 -5.69 6.42 20.47
CA ALA A 68 -5.80 7.51 21.41
C ALA A 68 -5.22 7.11 22.77
N VAL A 69 -4.57 8.04 23.46
CA VAL A 69 -3.98 7.72 24.77
C VAL A 69 -5.08 7.63 25.83
N THR A 70 -5.00 6.62 26.68
CA THR A 70 -6.00 6.33 27.72
C THR A 70 -5.48 6.58 29.14
N SER A 71 -4.30 7.19 29.30
CA SER A 71 -3.78 7.54 30.63
C SER A 71 -4.48 8.79 31.16
N ALA A 72 -4.82 8.80 32.45
CA ALA A 72 -5.56 9.90 33.06
C ALA A 72 -4.84 11.25 32.90
N GLU A 73 -3.51 11.28 33.05
CA GLU A 73 -2.72 12.50 32.92
C GLU A 73 -2.72 13.06 31.50
N GLU A 74 -2.63 12.21 30.47
CA GLU A 74 -2.61 12.67 29.09
C GLU A 74 -3.99 13.03 28.59
N VAL A 75 -5.02 12.29 28.99
CA VAL A 75 -6.41 12.66 28.69
C VAL A 75 -6.76 13.98 29.38
N GLN A 76 -6.30 14.20 30.63
CA GLN A 76 -6.48 15.48 31.31
C GLN A 76 -5.76 16.62 30.57
N ARG A 77 -4.53 16.41 30.09
CA ARG A 77 -3.82 17.40 29.26
C ARG A 77 -4.53 17.64 27.92
N PHE A 78 -5.07 16.59 27.32
CA PHE A 78 -5.84 16.66 26.08
C PHE A 78 -7.10 17.52 26.26
N ILE A 79 -7.91 17.24 27.28
CA ILE A 79 -9.11 18.03 27.61
C ILE A 79 -8.73 19.48 27.88
N ALA A 80 -7.72 19.70 28.72
CA ALA A 80 -7.24 21.05 29.06
C ALA A 80 -6.83 21.87 27.83
N ARG A 81 -6.13 21.24 26.87
CA ARG A 81 -5.74 21.87 25.59
C ARG A 81 -6.94 22.13 24.70
N ARG A 82 -7.84 21.15 24.55
CA ARG A 82 -9.06 21.26 23.74
C ARG A 82 -9.95 22.41 24.21
N ASP A 83 -10.17 22.50 25.52
CA ASP A 83 -11.11 23.43 26.13
C ASP A 83 -10.45 24.75 26.54
N LYS A 84 -9.14 24.91 26.29
CA LYS A 84 -8.31 26.07 26.67
C LYS A 84 -8.41 26.41 28.16
N ILE A 85 -8.46 25.39 29.01
CA ILE A 85 -8.50 25.50 30.47
C ILE A 85 -7.21 24.98 31.09
N VAL A 86 -6.98 25.33 32.36
CA VAL A 86 -5.88 24.75 33.15
C VAL A 86 -6.24 23.31 33.49
N ALA A 87 -5.29 22.37 33.37
CA ALA A 87 -5.52 20.93 33.64
C ALA A 87 -6.20 20.65 34.99
N LYS A 88 -5.87 21.43 36.03
CA LYS A 88 -6.49 21.32 37.37
C LYS A 88 -8.00 21.63 37.40
N LYS A 89 -8.55 22.27 36.35
CA LYS A 89 -9.98 22.57 36.23
C LYS A 89 -10.77 21.48 35.52
N VAL A 90 -10.11 20.49 34.92
CA VAL A 90 -10.78 19.34 34.30
C VAL A 90 -11.48 18.55 35.40
N THR A 91 -12.79 18.35 35.26
CA THR A 91 -13.55 17.60 36.24
C THR A 91 -13.28 16.10 36.12
N GLN A 92 -13.42 15.38 37.22
CA GLN A 92 -13.26 13.92 37.20
C GLN A 92 -14.30 13.25 36.28
N GLN A 93 -15.50 13.82 36.18
CA GLN A 93 -16.56 13.31 35.31
C GLN A 93 -16.22 13.47 33.82
N GLU A 94 -15.71 14.64 33.41
CA GLU A 94 -15.23 14.87 32.04
C GLU A 94 -14.06 13.93 31.71
N LEU A 95 -13.10 13.81 32.64
CA LEU A 95 -11.96 12.93 32.47
C LEU A 95 -12.39 11.48 32.26
N THR A 96 -13.28 10.96 33.11
CA THR A 96 -13.79 9.59 32.99
C THR A 96 -14.56 9.38 31.69
N THR A 97 -15.36 10.37 31.26
CA THR A 97 -16.14 10.28 30.01
C THR A 97 -15.21 10.19 28.79
N VAL A 98 -14.26 11.11 28.66
CA VAL A 98 -13.33 11.12 27.52
C VAL A 98 -12.42 9.89 27.52
N MET A 99 -12.00 9.42 28.71
CA MET A 99 -11.25 8.16 28.81
C MET A 99 -12.07 6.97 28.31
N GLN A 100 -13.37 6.90 28.65
CA GLN A 100 -14.26 5.84 28.15
C GLN A 100 -14.43 5.93 26.63
N ASP A 101 -14.60 7.13 26.09
CA ASP A 101 -14.69 7.37 24.64
C ASP A 101 -13.41 6.90 23.93
N HIS A 102 -12.22 7.30 24.42
CA HIS A 102 -10.94 6.85 23.86
C HIS A 102 -10.79 5.31 23.91
N VAL A 103 -11.19 4.67 25.00
CA VAL A 103 -11.15 3.20 25.11
C VAL A 103 -12.07 2.55 24.08
N GLN A 104 -13.28 3.07 23.91
CA GLN A 104 -14.25 2.54 22.95
C GLN A 104 -13.79 2.75 21.51
N ASP A 105 -13.27 3.92 21.17
CA ASP A 105 -12.73 4.23 19.86
C ASP A 105 -11.50 3.37 19.54
N ASN A 106 -10.58 3.20 20.49
CA ASN A 106 -9.44 2.31 20.34
C ASN A 106 -9.86 0.85 20.10
N ALA A 107 -10.87 0.36 20.83
CA ALA A 107 -11.40 -0.97 20.62
C ALA A 107 -11.99 -1.13 19.21
N ARG A 108 -12.72 -0.13 18.72
CA ARG A 108 -13.27 -0.11 17.36
C ARG A 108 -12.18 -0.06 16.28
N LEU A 109 -11.16 0.77 16.47
CA LEU A 109 -10.00 0.87 15.56
C LEU A 109 -9.25 -0.47 15.51
N ARG A 110 -8.98 -1.08 16.66
CA ARG A 110 -8.33 -2.39 16.75
C ARG A 110 -9.12 -3.46 16.01
N GLN A 111 -10.42 -3.56 16.27
CA GLN A 111 -11.27 -4.56 15.62
C GLN A 111 -11.27 -4.40 14.08
N ARG A 112 -11.37 -3.16 13.59
CA ARG A 112 -11.30 -2.86 12.14
C ARG A 112 -9.95 -3.25 11.55
N TYR A 113 -8.87 -2.88 12.22
CA TYR A 113 -7.51 -3.23 11.81
C TYR A 113 -7.30 -4.75 11.75
N GLU A 114 -7.66 -5.48 12.80
CA GLU A 114 -7.53 -6.93 12.85
C GLU A 114 -8.34 -7.61 11.74
N THR A 115 -9.57 -7.15 11.50
CA THR A 115 -10.41 -7.68 10.42
C THR A 115 -9.77 -7.44 9.04
N ALA A 116 -9.30 -6.22 8.79
CA ALA A 116 -8.64 -5.88 7.52
C ALA A 116 -7.32 -6.64 7.34
N LEU A 117 -6.55 -6.82 8.42
CA LEU A 117 -5.28 -7.53 8.42
C LEU A 117 -5.47 -9.02 8.12
N GLU A 118 -6.44 -9.69 8.75
CA GLU A 118 -6.72 -11.11 8.50
C GLU A 118 -7.24 -11.33 7.07
N LEU A 119 -8.10 -10.43 6.58
CA LEU A 119 -8.54 -10.46 5.18
C LEU A 119 -7.35 -10.32 4.22
N TRP A 120 -6.48 -9.34 4.46
CA TRP A 120 -5.29 -9.15 3.63
C TRP A 120 -4.35 -10.36 3.66
N LYS A 121 -4.13 -10.98 4.83
CA LYS A 121 -3.29 -12.18 4.97
C LYS A 121 -3.84 -13.36 4.18
N ASP A 122 -5.14 -13.61 4.26
CA ASP A 122 -5.79 -14.70 3.50
C ASP A 122 -5.65 -14.45 1.99
N GLN A 123 -5.97 -13.25 1.53
CA GLN A 123 -5.86 -12.87 0.11
C GLN A 123 -4.42 -12.95 -0.40
N ASN A 124 -3.45 -12.44 0.35
CA ASN A 124 -2.03 -12.54 0.04
C ASN A 124 -1.58 -14.01 -0.06
N TRP A 125 -1.97 -14.86 0.89
CA TRP A 125 -1.61 -16.28 0.87
C TRP A 125 -2.23 -17.01 -0.33
N ARG A 126 -3.52 -16.77 -0.61
CA ARG A 126 -4.21 -17.37 -1.77
C ARG A 126 -3.56 -16.93 -3.08
N ALA A 127 -3.34 -15.62 -3.25
CA ALA A 127 -2.66 -15.08 -4.42
C ALA A 127 -1.27 -15.70 -4.60
N LEU A 128 -0.51 -15.91 -3.51
CA LEU A 128 0.80 -16.57 -3.56
C LEU A 128 0.72 -18.04 -4.00
N VAL A 129 -0.26 -18.80 -3.51
CA VAL A 129 -0.50 -20.19 -3.93
C VAL A 129 -0.84 -20.25 -5.42
N LEU A 130 -1.74 -19.36 -5.86
CA LEU A 130 -2.14 -19.27 -7.27
C LEU A 130 -0.97 -18.85 -8.15
N LEU A 131 -0.19 -17.84 -7.77
CA LEU A 131 1.02 -17.39 -8.46
C LEU A 131 1.99 -18.57 -8.67
N ARG A 132 2.28 -19.33 -7.60
CA ARG A 132 3.17 -20.50 -7.65
C ARG A 132 2.69 -21.59 -8.60
N SER A 133 1.38 -21.73 -8.83
CA SER A 133 0.84 -22.72 -9.77
C SER A 133 1.06 -22.36 -11.24
N THR A 134 1.27 -21.06 -11.53
CA THR A 134 1.42 -20.53 -12.89
C THR A 134 2.88 -20.47 -13.37
N ILE A 135 3.84 -20.89 -12.55
CA ILE A 135 5.26 -20.80 -12.86
C ILE A 135 5.88 -22.20 -12.94
N ALA A 136 7.00 -22.33 -13.66
CA ALA A 136 7.77 -23.55 -13.74
C ALA A 136 8.67 -23.76 -12.50
N HIS A 137 9.28 -24.94 -12.41
CA HIS A 137 10.10 -25.34 -11.26
C HIS A 137 11.24 -24.36 -10.95
N GLU A 138 11.95 -23.91 -11.98
CA GLU A 138 13.09 -22.99 -11.81
C GLU A 138 12.66 -21.63 -11.21
N PRO A 139 11.72 -20.86 -11.80
CA PRO A 139 11.19 -19.66 -11.15
C PRO A 139 10.58 -19.92 -9.77
N GLN A 140 9.93 -21.07 -9.57
CA GLN A 140 9.33 -21.42 -8.28
C GLN A 140 10.38 -21.59 -7.18
N SER A 141 11.56 -22.14 -7.51
CA SER A 141 12.67 -22.27 -6.55
C SER A 141 13.17 -20.90 -6.06
N ARG A 142 13.13 -19.87 -6.90
CA ARG A 142 13.60 -18.50 -6.58
C ARG A 142 12.70 -17.75 -5.60
N ILE A 143 11.41 -18.08 -5.60
CA ILE A 143 10.42 -17.50 -4.68
C ILE A 143 10.07 -18.47 -3.54
N ASN A 144 10.85 -19.52 -3.37
CA ASN A 144 10.65 -20.47 -2.29
C ASN A 144 10.88 -19.79 -0.94
N GLY A 145 10.04 -20.09 0.05
CA GLY A 145 10.10 -19.47 1.38
C GLY A 145 9.54 -18.04 1.48
N MET A 146 9.28 -17.35 0.36
CA MET A 146 8.60 -16.06 0.38
C MET A 146 7.16 -16.23 0.88
N LYS A 147 6.71 -15.31 1.73
CA LYS A 147 5.37 -15.32 2.35
C LYS A 147 4.44 -14.22 1.80
N ASN A 148 5.02 -13.23 1.14
CA ASN A 148 4.31 -12.13 0.51
C ASN A 148 4.27 -12.38 -1.01
N VAL A 149 3.10 -12.29 -1.61
CA VAL A 149 2.92 -12.48 -3.05
C VAL A 149 3.56 -11.35 -3.86
N ARG A 150 3.58 -10.12 -3.32
CA ARG A 150 4.25 -8.98 -3.95
C ARG A 150 5.74 -9.23 -4.04
N ASP A 151 6.39 -9.57 -2.92
CA ASP A 151 7.84 -9.85 -2.90
C ASP A 151 8.21 -10.98 -3.88
N ALA A 152 7.37 -12.02 -3.94
CA ALA A 152 7.53 -13.09 -4.91
C ALA A 152 7.41 -12.60 -6.35
N TYR A 153 6.40 -11.78 -6.65
CA TYR A 153 6.23 -11.20 -7.98
C TYR A 153 7.38 -10.26 -8.37
N LEU A 154 7.85 -9.40 -7.46
CA LEU A 154 8.98 -8.51 -7.69
C LEU A 154 10.28 -9.28 -7.95
N SER A 155 10.52 -10.38 -7.22
CA SER A 155 11.65 -11.27 -7.48
C SER A 155 11.58 -11.90 -8.88
N LEU A 156 10.39 -12.33 -9.31
CA LEU A 156 10.19 -12.84 -10.67
C LEU A 156 10.37 -11.73 -11.72
N LEU A 157 9.88 -10.51 -11.46
CA LEU A 157 10.03 -9.34 -12.33
C LEU A 157 11.51 -8.99 -12.54
N ALA A 158 12.29 -9.00 -11.47
CA ALA A 158 13.73 -8.72 -11.54
C ALA A 158 14.49 -9.78 -12.36
N CYS A 159 14.08 -11.05 -12.27
CA CYS A 159 14.77 -12.15 -12.96
C CYS A 159 14.33 -12.30 -14.42
N TYR A 160 13.05 -12.09 -14.71
CA TYR A 160 12.43 -12.49 -15.98
C TYR A 160 11.80 -11.32 -16.74
N GLY A 161 11.63 -10.17 -16.09
CA GLY A 161 10.91 -9.01 -16.62
C GLY A 161 11.80 -7.92 -17.22
N THR A 162 13.11 -8.13 -17.38
CA THR A 162 14.09 -7.11 -17.82
C THR A 162 14.09 -6.85 -19.34
N THR A 163 12.90 -6.75 -19.96
CA THR A 163 12.77 -6.36 -21.37
C THR A 163 12.43 -4.87 -21.49
N TRP A 164 12.86 -4.22 -22.58
CA TRP A 164 12.53 -2.82 -22.87
C TRP A 164 11.02 -2.53 -22.83
N GLN A 165 10.21 -3.47 -23.33
CA GLN A 165 8.75 -3.35 -23.34
C GLN A 165 8.17 -3.29 -21.92
N ASN A 166 8.74 -4.06 -20.99
CA ASN A 166 8.36 -3.98 -19.58
C ASN A 166 8.81 -2.66 -18.94
N ALA A 167 10.01 -2.17 -19.26
CA ALA A 167 10.47 -0.86 -18.77
C ALA A 167 9.49 0.26 -19.18
N VAL A 168 9.02 0.27 -20.42
CA VAL A 168 8.01 1.23 -20.90
C VAL A 168 6.67 1.08 -20.16
N LEU A 169 6.21 -0.15 -19.93
CA LEU A 169 4.97 -0.40 -19.18
C LEU A 169 5.07 0.06 -17.71
N LYS A 170 6.18 -0.25 -17.04
CA LYS A 170 6.43 0.16 -15.65
C LYS A 170 6.62 1.67 -15.53
N TRP A 171 7.29 2.29 -16.49
CA TRP A 171 7.39 3.74 -16.59
C TRP A 171 6.01 4.37 -16.69
N SER A 172 5.18 3.87 -17.62
CA SER A 172 3.83 4.39 -17.83
C SER A 172 2.96 4.25 -16.57
N LYS A 173 3.04 3.11 -15.88
CA LYS A 173 2.36 2.88 -14.58
C LYS A 173 2.82 3.90 -13.54
N TRP A 174 4.13 4.06 -13.35
CA TRP A 174 4.69 4.99 -12.37
C TRP A 174 4.28 6.44 -12.66
N THR A 175 4.30 6.86 -13.93
CA THR A 175 3.90 8.23 -14.31
C THR A 175 2.39 8.49 -14.24
N ALA A 176 1.57 7.44 -14.20
CA ALA A 176 0.12 7.56 -14.11
C ALA A 176 -0.40 7.69 -12.66
N ILE A 177 0.46 7.51 -11.67
CA ILE A 177 0.08 7.66 -10.26
C ILE A 177 -0.28 9.12 -9.99
N SER A 178 -1.46 9.33 -9.42
CA SER A 178 -1.94 10.63 -8.96
C SER A 178 -2.40 10.54 -7.51
N PHE A 179 -2.22 11.65 -6.77
CA PHE A 179 -2.78 11.76 -5.43
C PHE A 179 -4.27 12.09 -5.52
N GLU A 180 -5.11 11.08 -5.33
CA GLU A 180 -6.58 11.18 -5.43
C GLU A 180 -7.18 11.86 -4.18
N SER A 181 -8.33 12.51 -4.32
CA SER A 181 -8.92 13.37 -3.29
C SER A 181 -9.34 12.64 -2.00
N ASP A 182 -9.61 11.34 -2.09
CA ASP A 182 -10.01 10.46 -0.98
C ASP A 182 -8.87 9.53 -0.50
N MET A 183 -7.69 9.64 -1.12
CA MET A 183 -6.54 8.84 -0.77
C MET A 183 -5.83 9.43 0.45
N ASP A 184 -5.44 8.57 1.40
CA ASP A 184 -4.61 9.04 2.50
C ASP A 184 -3.14 9.24 2.05
N PRO A 185 -2.42 10.21 2.63
CA PRO A 185 -1.03 10.52 2.24
C PRO A 185 -0.06 9.34 2.33
N LYS A 186 -0.24 8.45 3.33
CA LYS A 186 0.65 7.29 3.52
C LYS A 186 0.43 6.28 2.40
N THR A 187 -0.82 6.02 2.03
CA THR A 187 -1.18 5.16 0.89
C THR A 187 -0.66 5.73 -0.42
N PHE A 188 -0.75 7.05 -0.64
CA PHE A 188 -0.21 7.70 -1.83
C PHE A 188 1.31 7.49 -1.98
N VAL A 189 2.08 7.83 -0.93
CA VAL A 189 3.54 7.64 -0.94
C VAL A 189 3.90 6.18 -1.16
N LEU A 190 3.22 5.28 -0.47
CA LEU A 190 3.48 3.84 -0.59
C LEU A 190 3.20 3.31 -2.00
N ARG A 191 2.12 3.75 -2.67
CA ARG A 191 1.84 3.41 -4.08
C ARG A 191 2.92 3.95 -5.00
N PHE A 192 3.35 5.19 -4.78
CA PHE A 192 4.40 5.82 -5.57
C PHE A 192 5.75 5.09 -5.44
N GLU A 193 6.18 4.81 -4.21
CA GLU A 193 7.39 4.04 -3.91
C GLU A 193 7.35 2.65 -4.54
N ASN A 194 6.23 1.94 -4.37
CA ASN A 194 6.03 0.61 -4.93
C ASN A 194 6.18 0.56 -6.46
N ALA A 195 5.66 1.57 -7.17
CA ALA A 195 5.76 1.64 -8.62
C ALA A 195 7.16 2.06 -9.10
N LEU A 196 7.83 2.95 -8.35
CA LEU A 196 9.22 3.31 -8.62
C LEU A 196 10.15 2.10 -8.44
N GLU A 197 9.96 1.31 -7.38
CA GLU A 197 10.72 0.08 -7.15
C GLU A 197 10.53 -0.90 -8.31
N GLU A 198 9.28 -1.14 -8.75
CA GLU A 198 8.99 -1.99 -9.91
C GLU A 198 9.69 -1.53 -11.20
N LEU A 199 9.80 -0.21 -11.41
CA LEU A 199 10.51 0.37 -12.54
C LEU A 199 12.03 0.15 -12.44
N LEU A 200 12.61 0.38 -11.26
CA LEU A 200 14.05 0.20 -11.03
C LEU A 200 14.50 -1.25 -11.19
N LEU A 201 13.60 -2.22 -11.01
CA LEU A 201 13.89 -3.64 -11.26
C LEU A 201 14.04 -4.00 -12.75
N VAL A 202 13.53 -3.17 -13.67
CA VAL A 202 13.50 -3.49 -15.11
C VAL A 202 14.29 -2.53 -15.99
N VAL A 203 14.81 -1.42 -15.44
CA VAL A 203 15.65 -0.45 -16.15
C VAL A 203 17.13 -0.79 -15.94
N ASP A 204 17.94 -0.69 -16.99
CA ASP A 204 19.39 -0.89 -16.95
C ASP A 204 20.13 0.39 -17.45
N PRO A 205 20.97 1.04 -16.62
CA PRO A 205 21.22 0.75 -15.22
C PRO A 205 19.98 1.02 -14.34
N PRO A 206 19.83 0.33 -13.17
CA PRO A 206 18.67 0.45 -12.29
C PRO A 206 18.67 1.78 -11.53
N ASN A 207 18.50 2.87 -12.27
CA ASN A 207 18.59 4.23 -11.76
C ASN A 207 17.69 5.17 -12.56
N VAL A 208 16.68 5.73 -11.89
CA VAL A 208 15.97 6.91 -12.35
C VAL A 208 16.62 8.12 -11.66
N PRO A 209 17.07 9.15 -12.38
CA PRO A 209 17.72 10.30 -11.74
C PRO A 209 16.83 10.92 -10.64
N PRO A 210 17.37 11.29 -9.46
CA PRO A 210 16.57 11.84 -8.35
C PRO A 210 15.70 13.04 -8.74
N ILE A 211 16.21 13.90 -9.64
CA ILE A 211 15.45 15.03 -10.18
C ILE A 211 14.18 14.60 -10.94
N VAL A 212 14.25 13.49 -11.68
CA VAL A 212 13.11 12.94 -12.41
C VAL A 212 12.10 12.34 -11.44
N GLN A 213 12.58 11.64 -10.40
CA GLN A 213 11.72 11.10 -9.34
C GLN A 213 10.95 12.23 -8.62
N PHE A 214 11.64 13.30 -8.25
CA PHE A 214 11.05 14.48 -7.62
C PHE A 214 10.03 15.17 -8.52
N MET A 215 10.37 15.41 -9.80
CA MET A 215 9.45 16.04 -10.75
C MET A 215 8.17 15.23 -10.94
N GLN A 216 8.30 13.89 -11.03
CA GLN A 216 7.15 13.01 -11.16
C GLN A 216 6.29 13.01 -9.90
N PHE A 217 6.91 13.07 -8.72
CA PHE A 217 6.18 13.16 -7.45
C PHE A 217 5.40 14.48 -7.33
N VAL A 218 5.99 15.60 -7.74
CA VAL A 218 5.31 16.91 -7.83
C VAL A 218 4.15 16.86 -8.81
N ASP A 219 4.34 16.27 -9.99
CA ASP A 219 3.28 16.19 -11.01
C ASP A 219 2.11 15.30 -10.56
N ALA A 220 2.39 14.18 -9.88
CA ALA A 220 1.39 13.30 -9.29
C ALA A 220 0.44 14.01 -8.30
N MET A 221 0.88 15.12 -7.69
CA MET A 221 0.09 15.90 -6.72
C MET A 221 -0.52 17.18 -7.29
N ARG A 222 -0.26 17.51 -8.56
CA ARG A 222 -0.55 18.83 -9.14
C ARG A 222 -2.01 19.27 -9.02
N TYR A 223 -2.93 18.31 -9.00
CA TYR A 223 -4.37 18.56 -8.95
C TYR A 223 -4.99 18.29 -7.57
N HIS A 224 -4.20 17.88 -6.58
CA HIS A 224 -4.71 17.55 -5.25
C HIS A 224 -4.81 18.81 -4.37
N VAL A 225 -6.01 19.12 -3.88
CA VAL A 225 -6.30 20.33 -3.08
C VAL A 225 -5.50 20.36 -1.78
N GLY A 226 -5.30 19.21 -1.14
CA GLY A 226 -4.49 19.11 0.08
C GLY A 226 -2.98 19.27 -0.13
N ALA A 227 -2.49 19.29 -1.38
CA ALA A 227 -1.05 19.32 -1.67
C ALA A 227 -0.49 20.74 -1.85
N HIS A 228 -1.33 21.79 -1.84
CA HIS A 228 -0.88 23.17 -2.13
C HIS A 228 0.28 23.66 -1.26
N LYS A 229 0.30 23.31 0.03
CA LYS A 229 1.38 23.71 0.95
C LYS A 229 2.71 23.03 0.63
N PHE A 230 2.67 21.75 0.25
CA PHE A 230 3.84 21.05 -0.27
C PHE A 230 4.28 21.68 -1.59
N LEU A 231 3.38 21.82 -2.57
CA LEU A 231 3.70 22.35 -3.90
C LEU A 231 4.27 23.78 -3.86
N ALA A 232 3.81 24.62 -2.92
CA ALA A 232 4.33 25.98 -2.75
C ALA A 232 5.74 26.04 -2.14
N THR A 233 6.18 24.97 -1.46
CA THR A 233 7.47 24.90 -0.78
C THR A 233 8.45 23.92 -1.45
N ALA A 234 7.94 23.06 -2.32
CA ALA A 234 8.71 22.13 -3.12
C ALA A 234 9.49 22.90 -4.19
N SER A 235 10.81 22.96 -4.04
CA SER A 235 11.72 23.59 -5.02
C SER A 235 12.71 22.56 -5.53
N VAL A 236 12.93 22.56 -6.85
CA VAL A 236 13.95 21.72 -7.51
C VAL A 236 15.34 22.06 -6.97
N GLU A 237 15.64 23.35 -6.73
CA GLU A 237 16.94 23.83 -6.23
C GLU A 237 17.25 23.33 -4.81
N ARG A 238 16.23 23.18 -3.97
CA ARG A 238 16.38 22.61 -2.61
C ARG A 238 16.49 21.09 -2.61
N ASN A 239 16.09 20.43 -3.69
CA ASN A 239 16.09 18.98 -3.84
C ASN A 239 17.21 18.46 -4.75
N VAL A 240 18.12 19.32 -5.22
CA VAL A 240 19.32 18.87 -5.93
C VAL A 240 20.23 18.13 -4.94
N GLY A 241 20.21 16.81 -5.00
CA GLY A 241 20.99 15.94 -4.12
C GLY A 241 20.26 15.45 -2.87
N SER A 242 18.97 15.78 -2.70
CA SER A 242 18.12 15.15 -1.69
C SER A 242 17.69 13.75 -2.14
N THR A 243 17.39 12.90 -1.17
CA THR A 243 16.81 11.59 -1.41
C THR A 243 15.29 11.71 -1.57
N MET A 244 14.64 10.68 -2.13
CA MET A 244 13.18 10.63 -2.11
C MET A 244 12.62 10.58 -0.69
N GLN A 245 13.36 10.01 0.27
CA GLN A 245 12.97 10.00 1.67
C GLN A 245 12.81 11.43 2.21
N ASP A 246 13.76 12.32 1.91
CA ASP A 246 13.67 13.74 2.32
C ASP A 246 12.43 14.42 1.70
N THR A 247 12.09 14.04 0.47
CA THR A 247 10.90 14.54 -0.22
C THR A 247 9.61 14.06 0.46
N TYR A 248 9.56 12.79 0.87
CA TYR A 248 8.41 12.22 1.61
C TYR A 248 8.26 12.83 3.00
N ASP A 249 9.37 13.02 3.72
CA ASP A 249 9.35 13.65 5.05
C ASP A 249 8.85 15.10 4.97
N HIS A 250 9.31 15.86 3.95
CA HIS A 250 8.80 17.21 3.69
C HIS A 250 7.32 17.22 3.31
N PHE A 251 6.89 16.25 2.51
CA PHE A 251 5.48 16.04 2.20
C PHE A 251 4.67 15.80 3.47
N TYR A 252 5.05 14.86 4.34
CA TYR A 252 4.33 14.61 5.58
C TYR A 252 4.30 15.84 6.51
N ALA A 253 5.40 16.61 6.59
CA ALA A 253 5.48 17.83 7.38
C ALA A 253 4.57 18.97 6.88
N CYS A 254 4.17 18.94 5.61
CA CYS A 254 3.29 19.96 5.03
C CYS A 254 1.80 19.78 5.37
N GLY A 255 1.36 18.64 5.89
CA GLY A 255 -0.06 18.33 6.15
C GLY A 255 -0.77 19.28 7.14
N PRO A 256 -2.08 19.54 6.91
CA PRO A 256 -3.13 18.68 7.46
C PRO A 256 -4.03 18.13 6.35
N TYR A 257 -3.97 16.83 6.10
CA TYR A 257 -4.63 16.18 4.95
C TYR A 257 -6.09 15.76 5.21
N LYS A 258 -6.79 16.50 6.08
CA LYS A 258 -8.21 16.35 6.38
C LYS A 258 -8.80 17.73 6.59
N ASP A 259 -9.68 18.15 5.68
CA ASP A 259 -10.74 19.12 5.96
C ASP A 259 -12.07 18.36 5.94
#